data_AF-A0A7V8Y895-F1
#
_entry.id   AF-A0A7V8Y895-F1
#
_cell.length_a   1.000
_cell.length_b   1.000
_cell.length_c   1.000
_cell.angle_alpha   90.00
_cell.angle_beta   90.00
_cell.angle_gamma   90.00
#
_symmetry.space_group_name_H-M   'P 1'
#
loop_
_entity.id
_entity.type
_entity.pdbx_description
1 polymer ?
#
loop_
_entity_poly.entity_id
_entity_poly.type
_entity_poly.pdbx_seq_one_letter_code
_entity_poly.pdbx_strand_id
1 'polypeptide(L)'
;MNLATLQRTAFSTSRLLDFVSEKELTLQCGFGSQDWPLVAVKELIDNALDACEEQGIAPEIAVILDEGVLTVEDNGAGIPPQVVDALLDFSVRVSSREAYVAPDRGAQGNALKTIVAMPFVLDGEEGRIEIVGGGVQSEIAFSVDRIHQRPVADVSRSVKPGSLVRVHWPPKTSSVKLGSLGSVHLPPEASYDGSPRARFLQEEGLVQRIRTLCEDFTFLNPHLTLNLDLLGEVFRIEATSPHSEKWKPSSPTPPHWYEPQHLERLVGANVTHNGSAHRTVREFVSEFKGLSSTLKQKAVLAEVGLARAPLSSLIAGRDFDHDRIACLLEAMKAQAKPVAPRALGTIGRTHLSARFTELGIRKGSFEYNEVQGFDDDGLPQVTEVAFAALEDQSAGRRLITGVNWSAAWVNPFRVLGDYGTSLDTLLTERRFERHRPIALLVHVAHPRVQYSDRGKSTVLAR
;
A
#
# COMPACT_ATOMS: atom_id res chain seq x y z
N MET A 1 43.80 -22.90 45.01
CA MET A 1 43.20 -21.93 44.06
C MET A 1 41.72 -21.88 44.35
N ASN A 2 41.18 -20.75 44.81
CA ASN A 2 39.74 -20.56 44.91
C ASN A 2 39.20 -20.41 43.49
N LEU A 3 38.39 -21.36 43.05
CA LEU A 3 37.65 -21.25 41.79
C LEU A 3 36.62 -20.14 41.95
N ALA A 4 36.73 -19.09 41.14
CA ALA A 4 35.76 -18.00 41.13
C ALA A 4 34.36 -18.57 40.83
N THR A 5 33.42 -18.34 41.74
CA THR A 5 32.03 -18.77 41.57
C THR A 5 31.29 -17.71 40.78
N LEU A 6 30.89 -18.02 39.55
CA LEU A 6 30.13 -17.11 38.69
C LEU A 6 28.71 -16.93 39.25
N GLN A 7 28.37 -15.71 39.67
CA GLN A 7 26.99 -15.33 39.99
C GLN A 7 26.24 -15.05 38.69
N ARG A 8 25.10 -15.72 38.49
CA ARG A 8 24.25 -15.51 37.31
C ARG A 8 23.41 -14.25 37.50
N THR A 9 23.50 -13.32 36.56
CA THR A 9 22.69 -12.10 36.51
C THR A 9 21.57 -12.28 35.49
N ALA A 10 20.36 -11.84 35.84
CA ALA A 10 19.26 -11.76 34.88
C ALA A 10 19.46 -10.52 33.98
N PHE A 11 19.51 -10.73 32.66
CA PHE A 11 19.62 -9.68 31.67
C PHE A 11 18.30 -9.54 30.89
N SER A 12 17.95 -8.32 30.51
CA SER A 12 16.81 -8.01 29.64
C SER A 12 17.30 -7.64 28.25
N THR A 13 16.68 -8.18 27.21
CA THR A 13 16.92 -7.80 25.81
C THR A 13 15.72 -7.02 25.26
N SER A 14 16.02 -5.98 24.47
CA SER A 14 15.01 -5.18 23.79
C SER A 14 14.44 -5.97 22.60
N ARG A 15 13.10 -5.99 22.48
CA ARG A 15 12.41 -6.57 21.32
C ARG A 15 12.49 -5.69 20.07
N LEU A 16 13.05 -4.49 20.16
CA LEU A 16 13.16 -3.58 19.01
C LEU A 16 14.05 -4.17 17.91
N LEU A 17 14.97 -5.08 18.24
CA LEU A 17 15.75 -5.81 17.23
C LEU A 17 14.96 -6.85 16.47
N ASP A 18 13.88 -7.39 17.05
CA ASP A 18 13.04 -8.35 16.36
C ASP A 18 12.51 -7.70 15.07
N PHE A 19 12.23 -6.39 15.08
CA PHE A 19 11.72 -5.57 13.97
C PHE A 19 12.72 -5.26 12.84
N VAL A 20 14.01 -5.60 12.99
CA VAL A 20 15.07 -5.27 12.01
C VAL A 20 15.86 -6.51 11.59
N SER A 21 15.15 -7.63 11.44
CA SER A 21 15.68 -8.88 10.90
C SER A 21 15.01 -9.24 9.57
N GLU A 22 15.69 -10.00 8.72
CA GLU A 22 15.11 -10.45 7.45
C GLU A 22 13.81 -11.23 7.64
N LYS A 23 13.76 -12.09 8.66
CA LYS A 23 12.58 -12.86 9.02
C LYS A 23 11.39 -11.96 9.35
N GLU A 24 11.60 -10.93 10.15
CA GLU A 24 10.52 -10.05 10.59
C GLU A 24 10.11 -9.08 9.49
N LEU A 25 11.04 -8.52 8.72
CA LEU A 25 10.69 -7.70 7.55
C LEU A 25 9.89 -8.51 6.53
N THR A 26 10.28 -9.76 6.29
CA THR A 26 9.52 -10.71 5.44
C THR A 26 8.11 -10.95 6.00
N LEU A 27 7.96 -11.11 7.31
CA LEU A 27 6.64 -11.28 7.95
C LEU A 27 5.79 -10.00 7.83
N GLN A 28 6.41 -8.83 7.93
CA GLN A 28 5.73 -7.54 7.89
C GLN A 28 5.32 -7.14 6.48
N CYS A 29 6.15 -7.37 5.47
CA CYS A 29 5.83 -7.02 4.09
C CYS A 29 5.23 -8.18 3.30
N GLY A 30 5.31 -9.42 3.79
CA GLY A 30 4.78 -10.62 3.13
C GLY A 30 5.66 -11.19 2.02
N PHE A 31 6.84 -10.63 1.77
CA PHE A 31 7.72 -11.02 0.67
C PHE A 31 9.17 -11.24 1.12
N GLY A 32 9.85 -12.20 0.49
CA GLY A 32 11.26 -12.46 0.74
C GLY A 32 12.17 -11.33 0.26
N SER A 33 13.41 -11.31 0.74
CA SER A 33 14.40 -10.27 0.47
C SER A 33 14.65 -9.99 -1.00
N GLN A 34 14.51 -11.00 -1.87
CA GLN A 34 14.64 -10.87 -3.32
C GLN A 34 13.55 -9.99 -3.99
N ASP A 35 12.44 -9.75 -3.30
CA ASP A 35 11.30 -9.00 -3.80
C ASP A 35 11.12 -7.65 -3.06
N TRP A 36 11.95 -7.34 -2.08
CA TRP A 36 11.87 -6.07 -1.33
C TRP A 36 12.00 -4.82 -2.19
N PRO A 37 12.81 -4.77 -3.27
CA PRO A 37 12.76 -3.64 -4.19
C PRO A 37 11.38 -3.43 -4.84
N LEU A 38 10.66 -4.52 -5.18
CA LEU A 38 9.29 -4.43 -5.71
C LEU A 38 8.30 -3.95 -4.64
N VAL A 39 8.46 -4.41 -3.40
CA VAL A 39 7.68 -3.90 -2.25
C VAL A 39 7.88 -2.39 -2.10
N ALA A 40 9.14 -1.93 -2.13
CA ALA A 40 9.46 -0.52 -2.00
C ALA A 40 8.83 0.30 -3.15
N VAL A 41 8.99 -0.12 -4.41
CA VAL A 41 8.35 0.54 -5.57
C VAL A 41 6.84 0.63 -5.37
N LYS A 42 6.18 -0.50 -5.07
CA LYS A 42 4.73 -0.56 -4.91
C LYS A 42 4.24 0.43 -3.84
N GLU A 43 4.79 0.31 -2.63
CA GLU A 43 4.30 1.08 -1.49
C GLU A 43 4.66 2.57 -1.60
N LEU A 44 5.77 2.92 -2.25
CA LEU A 44 6.12 4.31 -2.53
C LEU A 44 5.20 4.94 -3.61
N ILE A 45 4.88 4.20 -4.69
CA ILE A 45 3.89 4.67 -5.69
C ILE A 45 2.51 4.83 -5.05
N ASP A 46 2.06 3.86 -4.24
CA ASP A 46 0.78 3.95 -3.52
C ASP A 46 0.72 5.22 -2.65
N ASN A 47 1.79 5.51 -1.90
CA ASN A 47 1.87 6.70 -1.05
C ASN A 47 1.90 8.00 -1.85
N ALA A 48 2.65 8.04 -2.96
CA ALA A 48 2.69 9.19 -3.86
C ALA A 48 1.32 9.47 -4.49
N LEU A 49 0.65 8.43 -5.00
CA LEU A 49 -0.72 8.53 -5.52
C LEU A 49 -1.68 9.11 -4.48
N ASP A 50 -1.66 8.57 -3.25
CA ASP A 50 -2.51 9.03 -2.17
C ASP A 50 -2.19 10.50 -1.79
N ALA A 51 -0.92 10.90 -1.74
CA ALA A 51 -0.49 12.25 -1.40
C ALA A 51 -0.96 13.30 -2.43
N CYS A 52 -0.88 12.98 -3.73
CA CYS A 52 -1.41 13.83 -4.80
C CYS A 52 -2.94 13.93 -4.74
N GLU A 53 -3.63 12.81 -4.49
CA GLU A 53 -5.09 12.76 -4.41
C GLU A 53 -5.65 13.53 -3.22
N GLU A 54 -4.97 13.50 -2.07
CA GLU A 54 -5.33 14.27 -0.87
C GLU A 54 -5.31 15.79 -1.14
N GLN A 55 -4.42 16.26 -2.02
CA GLN A 55 -4.36 17.65 -2.48
C GLN A 55 -5.29 17.96 -3.66
N GLY A 56 -5.89 16.93 -4.26
CA GLY A 56 -6.75 17.07 -5.42
C GLY A 56 -6.00 17.40 -6.72
N ILE A 57 -4.71 17.07 -6.81
CA ILE A 57 -3.90 17.23 -8.03
C ILE A 57 -3.76 15.90 -8.77
N ALA A 58 -3.52 15.95 -10.08
CA ALA A 58 -3.20 14.76 -10.85
C ALA A 58 -1.76 14.31 -10.53
N PRO A 59 -1.54 13.02 -10.16
CA PRO A 59 -0.23 12.52 -9.82
C PRO A 59 0.67 12.46 -11.05
N GLU A 60 1.83 13.11 -10.94
CA GLU A 60 2.97 12.91 -11.81
C GLU A 60 4.06 12.26 -10.96
N ILE A 61 4.38 10.99 -11.27
CA ILE A 61 5.32 10.18 -10.48
C ILE A 61 6.49 9.80 -11.37
N ALA A 62 7.71 9.93 -10.86
CA ALA A 62 8.92 9.41 -11.47
C ALA A 62 9.47 8.23 -10.66
N VAL A 63 9.77 7.11 -11.32
CA VAL A 63 10.47 5.96 -10.72
C VAL A 63 11.80 5.80 -11.44
N ILE A 64 12.89 5.97 -10.70
CA ILE A 64 14.24 5.95 -11.21
C ILE A 64 15.00 4.82 -10.52
N LEU A 65 15.59 3.92 -11.31
CA LEU A 65 16.50 2.89 -10.83
C LEU A 65 17.85 3.07 -11.51
N ASP A 66 18.86 3.47 -10.74
CA ASP A 66 20.22 3.67 -11.23
C ASP A 66 21.25 3.13 -10.24
N GLU A 67 22.19 2.31 -10.69
CA GLU A 67 23.29 1.74 -9.90
C GLU A 67 22.93 1.28 -8.46
N GLY A 68 21.81 0.57 -8.31
CA GLY A 68 21.34 0.09 -7.00
C GLY A 68 20.63 1.14 -6.14
N VAL A 69 20.32 2.30 -6.69
CA VAL A 69 19.54 3.37 -6.05
C VAL A 69 18.15 3.41 -6.67
N LEU A 70 17.12 3.19 -5.85
CA LEU A 70 15.73 3.34 -6.24
C LEU A 70 15.21 4.69 -5.75
N THR A 71 14.73 5.55 -6.64
CA THR A 71 14.06 6.80 -6.31
C THR A 71 12.61 6.77 -6.79
N VAL A 72 11.68 7.18 -5.93
CA VAL A 72 10.31 7.53 -6.30
C VAL A 72 10.08 8.99 -5.97
N GLU A 73 9.82 9.81 -6.98
CA GLU A 73 9.55 11.24 -6.87
C GLU A 73 8.12 11.53 -7.31
N ASP A 74 7.47 12.51 -6.67
CA ASP A 74 6.11 12.90 -6.97
C ASP A 74 5.89 14.42 -6.86
N ASN A 75 4.80 14.90 -7.44
CA ASN A 75 4.39 16.30 -7.40
C ASN A 75 3.49 16.65 -6.20
N GLY A 76 3.39 15.79 -5.19
CA GLY A 76 2.63 15.99 -3.96
C GLY A 76 3.41 16.74 -2.86
N ALA A 77 2.94 16.64 -1.61
CA ALA A 77 3.51 17.36 -0.45
C ALA A 77 4.82 16.75 0.07
N GLY A 78 5.03 15.47 -0.23
CA GLY A 78 6.02 14.64 0.42
C GLY A 78 5.77 14.42 1.90
N ILE A 79 6.73 13.73 2.52
CA ILE A 79 6.63 13.33 3.92
C ILE A 79 7.28 14.43 4.78
N PRO A 80 6.52 15.11 5.66
CA PRO A 80 7.07 16.20 6.44
C PRO A 80 8.05 15.70 7.51
N PRO A 81 9.04 16.50 7.93
CA PRO A 81 10.09 16.07 8.86
C PRO A 81 9.58 15.47 10.18
N GLN A 82 8.46 15.97 10.70
CA GLN A 82 7.86 15.46 11.94
C GLN A 82 7.31 14.04 11.77
N VAL A 83 6.83 13.70 10.56
CA VAL A 83 6.41 12.33 10.23
C VAL A 83 7.64 11.44 10.04
N VAL A 84 8.75 11.95 9.49
CA VAL A 84 10.03 11.22 9.46
C VAL A 84 10.52 10.89 10.87
N ASP A 85 10.44 11.84 11.81
CA ASP A 85 10.82 11.58 13.21
C ASP A 85 9.95 10.49 13.84
N ALA A 86 8.63 10.55 13.62
CA ALA A 86 7.69 9.55 14.13
C ALA A 86 7.87 8.17 13.47
N LEU A 87 8.24 8.14 12.19
CA LEU A 87 8.57 6.93 11.44
C LEU A 87 9.79 6.20 12.04
N LEU A 88 10.79 6.96 12.46
CA LEU A 88 12.03 6.44 13.05
C LEU A 88 11.90 6.07 14.53
N ASP A 89 10.75 6.36 15.15
CA ASP A 89 10.42 5.79 16.46
C ASP A 89 9.88 4.36 16.28
N PHE A 90 10.78 3.38 16.42
CA PHE A 90 10.45 1.95 16.34
C PHE A 90 9.64 1.43 17.53
N SER A 91 9.39 2.24 18.57
CA SER A 91 8.56 1.84 19.71
C SER A 91 7.05 2.03 19.47
N VAL A 92 6.68 2.80 18.45
CA VAL A 92 5.28 3.11 18.11
C VAL A 92 4.95 2.69 16.68
N ARG A 93 3.66 2.56 16.37
CA ARG A 93 3.18 2.43 14.99
C ARG A 93 2.49 3.72 14.60
N VAL A 94 2.81 4.24 13.42
CA VAL A 94 2.30 5.53 12.94
C VAL A 94 1.57 5.29 11.63
N SER A 95 0.27 5.56 11.61
CA SER A 95 -0.56 5.46 10.41
C SER A 95 -1.61 6.56 10.41
N SER A 96 -1.76 7.24 9.27
CA SER A 96 -2.87 8.19 9.06
C SER A 96 -4.16 7.51 8.59
N ARG A 97 -4.09 6.24 8.16
CA ARG A 97 -5.20 5.53 7.48
C ARG A 97 -5.72 4.30 8.22
N GLU A 98 -4.89 3.64 9.04
CA GLU A 98 -5.22 2.32 9.64
C GLU A 98 -6.49 2.31 10.51
N ALA A 99 -6.80 3.42 11.17
CA ALA A 99 -7.96 3.51 12.05
C ALA A 99 -9.28 3.75 11.28
N TYR A 100 -9.20 4.17 10.02
CA TYR A 100 -10.37 4.48 9.19
C TYR A 100 -10.75 3.29 8.33
N VAL A 101 -12.04 3.15 8.02
CA VAL A 101 -12.53 2.21 7.01
C VAL A 101 -12.78 3.00 5.73
N ALA A 102 -11.96 2.79 4.71
CA ALA A 102 -12.00 3.48 3.43
C ALA A 102 -11.33 2.64 2.33
N PRO A 103 -11.66 2.88 1.03
CA PRO A 103 -11.04 2.19 -0.09
C PRO A 103 -9.62 2.72 -0.37
N ASP A 104 -8.74 2.64 0.62
CA ASP A 104 -7.36 3.13 0.55
C ASP A 104 -6.41 2.09 -0.06
N ARG A 105 -5.33 2.56 -0.70
CA ARG A 105 -4.24 1.71 -1.21
C ARG A 105 -3.40 1.13 -0.05
N GLY A 106 -3.05 2.00 0.90
CA GLY A 106 -2.25 1.69 2.09
C GLY A 106 -3.07 1.71 3.39
N ALA A 107 -3.37 0.55 3.97
CA ALA A 107 -4.15 0.45 5.22
C ALA A 107 -3.29 0.23 6.49
N GLN A 108 -2.05 -0.25 6.38
CA GLN A 108 -1.31 -0.76 7.54
C GLN A 108 -0.27 0.21 8.13
N GLY A 109 0.03 1.35 7.50
CA GLY A 109 0.95 2.37 8.05
C GLY A 109 2.36 1.90 8.45
N ASN A 110 2.79 0.71 8.03
CA ASN A 110 4.09 0.13 8.41
C ASN A 110 5.07 0.05 7.24
N ALA A 111 4.60 0.28 6.02
CA ALA A 111 5.38 0.07 4.79
C ALA A 111 6.67 0.91 4.80
N LEU A 112 6.57 2.22 5.03
CA LEU A 112 7.74 3.08 5.02
C LEU A 112 8.74 2.72 6.14
N LYS A 113 8.26 2.25 7.30
CA LYS A 113 9.12 1.79 8.40
C LYS A 113 9.91 0.55 8.00
N THR A 114 9.27 -0.40 7.31
CA THR A 114 9.97 -1.56 6.75
C THR A 114 11.00 -1.15 5.69
N ILE A 115 10.64 -0.23 4.79
CA ILE A 115 11.53 0.27 3.74
C ILE A 115 12.79 0.89 4.35
N VAL A 116 12.66 1.64 5.46
CA VAL A 116 13.81 2.21 6.20
C VAL A 116 14.82 1.15 6.63
N ALA A 117 14.34 0.00 7.09
CA ALA A 117 15.21 -1.07 7.60
C ALA A 117 15.75 -2.01 6.51
N MET A 118 15.08 -2.11 5.35
CA MET A 118 15.43 -3.06 4.29
C MET A 118 16.90 -2.95 3.82
N PRO A 119 17.43 -1.76 3.45
CA PRO A 119 18.84 -1.63 3.05
C PRO A 119 19.82 -2.12 4.11
N PHE A 120 19.58 -1.76 5.38
CA PHE A 120 20.43 -2.18 6.49
C PHE A 120 20.43 -3.71 6.66
N VAL A 121 19.27 -4.36 6.56
CA VAL A 121 19.18 -5.81 6.71
C VAL A 121 19.94 -6.54 5.60
N LEU A 122 19.94 -5.99 4.38
CA LEU A 122 20.70 -6.55 3.27
C LEU A 122 22.20 -6.26 3.36
N ASP A 123 22.59 -5.09 3.85
CA ASP A 123 23.98 -4.65 3.95
C ASP A 123 24.69 -5.26 5.17
N GLY A 124 24.02 -5.25 6.33
CA GLY A 124 24.50 -5.78 7.61
C GLY A 124 25.24 -4.76 8.49
N GLU A 125 25.64 -3.61 7.94
CA GLU A 125 26.34 -2.54 8.66
C GLU A 125 25.50 -1.26 8.73
N GLU A 126 25.05 -0.74 7.59
CA GLU A 126 24.29 0.52 7.50
C GLU A 126 23.28 0.49 6.33
N GLY A 127 22.08 1.02 6.56
CA GLY A 127 21.10 1.31 5.52
C GLY A 127 20.98 2.79 5.26
N ARG A 128 20.88 3.22 3.99
CA ARG A 128 20.76 4.64 3.64
C ARG A 128 19.48 4.93 2.87
N ILE A 129 18.74 5.93 3.33
CA ILE A 129 17.52 6.45 2.69
C ILE A 129 17.51 7.97 2.74
N GLU A 130 16.96 8.59 1.69
CA GLU A 130 16.68 10.03 1.66
C GLU A 130 15.18 10.23 1.51
N ILE A 131 14.61 11.15 2.28
CA ILE A 131 13.21 11.56 2.17
C ILE A 131 13.18 13.06 2.01
N VAL A 132 12.54 13.55 0.95
CA VAL A 132 12.27 14.98 0.73
C VAL A 132 10.77 15.22 0.87
N GLY A 133 10.41 16.22 1.65
CA GLY A 133 9.03 16.63 1.86
C GLY A 133 8.94 17.84 2.78
N GLY A 134 7.89 18.66 2.61
CA GLY A 134 7.74 19.89 3.38
C GLY A 134 8.91 20.89 3.24
N GLY A 135 9.61 20.87 2.10
CA GLY A 135 10.77 21.75 1.83
C GLY A 135 12.09 21.32 2.48
N VAL A 136 12.15 20.11 3.04
CA VAL A 136 13.33 19.58 3.74
C VAL A 136 13.70 18.22 3.15
N GLN A 137 14.99 18.02 2.88
CA GLN A 137 15.60 16.70 2.69
C GLN A 137 16.07 16.17 4.04
N SER A 138 15.66 14.96 4.39
CA SER A 138 16.16 14.18 5.51
C SER A 138 16.99 13.01 4.96
N GLU A 139 18.29 13.02 5.21
CA GLU A 139 19.17 11.88 4.91
C GLU A 139 19.27 11.02 6.17
N ILE A 140 18.97 9.74 6.03
CA ILE A 140 18.82 8.80 7.13
C ILE A 140 19.88 7.71 6.96
N ALA A 141 20.83 7.67 7.88
CA ALA A 141 21.75 6.55 8.06
C ALA A 141 21.19 5.66 9.18
N PHE A 142 20.69 4.50 8.81
CA PHE A 142 20.03 3.55 9.69
C PHE A 142 20.98 2.42 10.08
N SER A 143 21.09 2.15 11.38
CA SER A 143 21.92 1.09 11.93
C SER A 143 21.31 0.50 13.20
N VAL A 144 22.03 -0.42 13.83
CA VAL A 144 21.65 -1.03 15.10
C VAL A 144 22.73 -0.81 16.15
N ASP A 145 22.34 -0.25 17.29
CA ASP A 145 23.15 -0.27 18.50
C ASP A 145 23.15 -1.70 19.06
N ARG A 146 24.22 -2.44 18.76
CA ARG A 146 24.38 -3.84 19.16
C ARG A 146 24.61 -4.00 20.67
N ILE A 147 24.99 -2.94 21.39
CA ILE A 147 25.20 -3.01 22.84
C ILE A 147 23.84 -2.89 23.55
N HIS A 148 23.04 -1.88 23.18
CA HIS A 148 21.73 -1.63 23.78
C HIS A 148 20.58 -2.37 23.08
N GLN A 149 20.88 -3.08 21.98
CA GLN A 149 19.94 -3.89 21.20
C GLN A 149 18.74 -3.07 20.71
N ARG A 150 19.01 -1.95 20.03
CA ARG A 150 17.96 -1.08 19.48
C ARG A 150 18.33 -0.50 18.11
N PRO A 151 17.34 -0.24 17.23
CA PRO A 151 17.53 0.57 16.03
C PRO A 151 18.02 1.97 16.38
N VAL A 152 18.91 2.51 15.56
CA VAL A 152 19.41 3.89 15.63
C VAL A 152 19.36 4.47 14.23
N ALA A 153 18.92 5.73 14.12
CA ALA A 153 18.87 6.46 12.87
C ALA A 153 19.53 7.82 13.07
N ASP A 154 20.63 8.07 12.37
CA ASP A 154 21.25 9.38 12.31
C ASP A 154 20.61 10.16 11.16
N VAL A 155 20.03 11.32 11.46
CA VAL A 155 19.28 12.13 10.50
C VAL A 155 20.01 13.45 10.24
N SER A 156 20.46 13.63 9.00
CA SER A 156 20.97 14.90 8.47
C SER A 156 19.83 15.63 7.76
N ARG A 157 19.77 16.97 7.85
CA ARG A 157 18.71 17.77 7.21
C ARG A 157 19.26 18.92 6.38
N SER A 158 18.68 19.13 5.22
CA SER A 158 18.98 20.26 4.33
C SER A 158 17.69 20.80 3.69
N VAL A 159 17.74 22.05 3.20
CA VAL A 159 16.59 22.65 2.51
C VAL A 159 16.55 22.12 1.08
N LYS A 160 15.42 21.51 0.71
CA LYS A 160 15.20 21.03 -0.66
C LYS A 160 13.70 20.97 -0.95
N PRO A 161 13.22 21.63 -2.02
CA PRO A 161 11.83 21.50 -2.44
C PRO A 161 11.58 20.14 -3.12
N GLY A 162 10.31 19.74 -3.19
CA GLY A 162 9.85 18.52 -3.85
C GLY A 162 9.38 17.44 -2.89
N SER A 163 8.96 16.32 -3.46
CA SER A 163 8.58 15.09 -2.76
C SER A 163 9.33 13.93 -3.40
N LEU A 164 10.22 13.29 -2.64
CA LEU A 164 10.85 12.06 -3.12
C LEU A 164 11.26 11.16 -1.95
N VAL A 165 11.31 9.86 -2.22
CA VAL A 165 11.96 8.87 -1.38
C VAL A 165 13.00 8.14 -2.21
N ARG A 166 14.23 8.10 -1.70
CA ARG A 166 15.35 7.40 -2.31
C ARG A 166 15.86 6.32 -1.37
N VAL A 167 16.00 5.10 -1.89
CA VAL A 167 16.46 3.92 -1.17
C VAL A 167 17.76 3.45 -1.82
N HIS A 168 18.83 3.36 -1.04
CA HIS A 168 20.15 2.90 -1.51
C HIS A 168 20.30 1.41 -1.21
N TRP A 169 20.20 0.56 -2.23
CA TRP A 169 20.38 -0.88 -2.11
C TRP A 169 21.87 -1.26 -2.14
N PRO A 170 22.34 -2.13 -1.23
CA PRO A 170 23.72 -2.54 -1.22
C PRO A 170 24.06 -3.36 -2.49
N PRO A 171 25.27 -3.22 -3.06
CA PRO A 171 25.70 -3.99 -4.24
C PRO A 171 25.87 -5.50 -3.98
N LYS A 172 25.61 -5.98 -2.76
CA LYS A 172 25.70 -7.39 -2.36
C LYS A 172 24.32 -8.05 -2.33
N THR A 173 23.93 -8.73 -3.40
CA THR A 173 22.89 -9.79 -3.37
C THR A 173 23.19 -10.91 -4.38
N SER A 174 24.46 -11.31 -4.53
CA SER A 174 24.84 -12.54 -5.25
C SER A 174 25.02 -13.72 -4.29
N SER A 175 23.96 -14.10 -3.58
CA SER A 175 23.88 -15.43 -2.95
C SER A 175 22.46 -15.84 -2.50
N VAL A 176 21.41 -15.37 -3.17
CA VAL A 176 20.13 -16.12 -3.13
C VAL A 176 20.26 -17.25 -4.15
N LYS A 177 20.48 -18.48 -3.69
CA LYS A 177 20.32 -19.66 -4.55
C LYS A 177 18.86 -19.69 -5.01
N LEU A 178 18.63 -19.32 -6.27
CA LEU A 178 17.36 -19.52 -6.94
C LEU A 178 17.06 -21.03 -6.96
N GLY A 179 16.23 -21.47 -6.01
CA GLY A 179 15.61 -22.77 -6.04
C GLY A 179 14.60 -22.80 -7.18
N SER A 180 14.97 -23.45 -8.26
CA SER A 180 14.15 -23.97 -9.37
C SER A 180 12.64 -23.64 -9.36
N LEU A 181 12.22 -22.72 -10.23
CA LEU A 181 10.90 -22.74 -10.83
C LEU A 181 11.00 -22.24 -12.28
N GLY A 182 10.83 -23.18 -13.23
CA GLY A 182 10.33 -22.92 -14.58
C GLY A 182 11.22 -22.10 -15.52
N SER A 183 12.09 -22.80 -16.24
CA SER A 183 12.81 -22.33 -17.44
C SER A 183 11.92 -21.62 -18.47
N VAL A 184 12.33 -20.42 -18.88
CA VAL A 184 12.02 -19.84 -20.21
C VAL A 184 13.35 -19.50 -20.86
N HIS A 185 13.58 -20.06 -22.05
CA HIS A 185 14.78 -19.84 -22.85
C HIS A 185 14.90 -18.39 -23.33
N LEU A 186 16.09 -17.81 -23.20
CA LEU A 186 16.60 -16.71 -24.03
C LEU A 186 17.99 -17.10 -24.55
N PRO A 187 18.37 -16.65 -25.76
CA PRO A 187 19.49 -17.20 -26.54
C PRO A 187 20.87 -16.77 -25.99
N PRO A 188 21.95 -17.47 -26.36
CA PRO A 188 23.28 -17.18 -25.85
C PRO A 188 23.99 -16.10 -26.66
N GLU A 189 24.98 -15.49 -26.01
CA GLU A 189 26.09 -14.69 -26.55
C GLU A 189 25.96 -13.16 -26.46
N ALA A 190 26.14 -12.64 -25.23
CA ALA A 190 26.88 -11.41 -24.99
C ALA A 190 28.04 -11.71 -24.03
N SER A 191 29.26 -11.35 -24.43
CA SER A 191 30.50 -11.59 -23.70
C SER A 191 30.50 -10.90 -22.33
N TYR A 192 30.71 -11.69 -21.27
CA TYR A 192 30.76 -11.29 -19.86
C TYR A 192 32.01 -10.45 -19.54
N ASP A 193 31.84 -9.18 -19.14
CA ASP A 193 32.96 -8.27 -18.80
C ASP A 193 33.25 -8.15 -17.29
N GLY A 194 32.43 -8.76 -16.43
CA GLY A 194 32.65 -8.81 -14.99
C GLY A 194 32.53 -7.47 -14.25
N SER A 195 31.98 -6.42 -14.88
CA SER A 195 31.71 -5.14 -14.22
C SER A 195 30.60 -5.24 -13.14
N PRO A 196 30.56 -4.33 -12.15
CA PRO A 196 29.43 -4.23 -11.20
C PRO A 196 28.08 -4.11 -11.90
N ARG A 197 28.05 -3.41 -13.04
CA ARG A 197 26.91 -3.28 -13.94
C ARG A 197 26.46 -4.63 -14.50
N ALA A 198 27.39 -5.50 -14.92
CA ALA A 198 27.11 -6.84 -15.43
C ALA A 198 26.68 -7.86 -14.36
N ARG A 199 27.03 -7.65 -13.08
CA ARG A 199 26.55 -8.49 -11.96
C ARG A 199 25.20 -8.08 -11.42
N PHE A 200 24.87 -6.78 -11.54
CA PHE A 200 23.51 -6.31 -11.40
C PHE A 200 22.69 -7.06 -12.49
N LEU A 201 23.03 -6.95 -13.78
CA LEU A 201 22.31 -7.55 -14.95
C LEU A 201 21.92 -9.06 -15.00
N GLN A 202 22.22 -9.94 -14.02
CA GLN A 202 21.35 -11.12 -13.77
C GLN A 202 19.92 -10.72 -13.31
N GLU A 203 19.72 -9.40 -13.12
CA GLU A 203 18.54 -8.60 -12.82
C GLU A 203 17.73 -8.10 -14.01
N GLU A 204 17.95 -8.54 -15.26
CA GLU A 204 16.98 -8.26 -16.33
C GLU A 204 15.54 -8.62 -15.89
N GLY A 205 15.40 -9.69 -15.09
CA GLY A 205 14.14 -10.05 -14.46
C GLY A 205 13.62 -9.08 -13.38
N LEU A 206 14.47 -8.43 -12.59
CA LEU A 206 14.02 -7.45 -11.59
C LEU A 206 13.58 -6.15 -12.26
N VAL A 207 14.41 -5.62 -13.16
CA VAL A 207 14.09 -4.39 -13.92
C VAL A 207 12.79 -4.57 -14.69
N GLN A 208 12.62 -5.70 -15.38
CA GLN A 208 11.38 -5.99 -16.09
C GLN A 208 10.17 -6.14 -15.16
N ARG A 209 10.34 -6.74 -13.97
CA ARG A 209 9.26 -6.82 -12.96
C ARG A 209 8.88 -5.45 -12.41
N ILE A 210 9.86 -4.58 -12.13
CA ILE A 210 9.62 -3.19 -11.71
C ILE A 210 8.88 -2.44 -12.81
N ARG A 211 9.36 -2.52 -14.05
CA ARG A 211 8.69 -1.95 -15.22
C ARG A 211 7.24 -2.41 -15.33
N THR A 212 7.00 -3.71 -15.29
CA THR A 212 5.66 -4.31 -15.41
C THR A 212 4.73 -3.83 -14.30
N LEU A 213 5.23 -3.76 -13.06
CA LEU A 213 4.46 -3.26 -11.91
C LEU A 213 4.13 -1.77 -12.08
N CYS A 214 5.09 -0.95 -12.50
CA CYS A 214 4.85 0.47 -12.74
C CYS A 214 3.85 0.68 -13.89
N GLU A 215 3.95 -0.10 -14.98
CA GLU A 215 2.96 -0.11 -16.06
C GLU A 215 1.57 -0.49 -15.52
N ASP A 216 1.44 -1.50 -14.66
CA ASP A 216 0.15 -1.90 -14.05
C ASP A 216 -0.53 -0.75 -13.31
N PHE A 217 0.25 0.09 -12.60
CA PHE A 217 -0.29 1.29 -11.98
C PHE A 217 -0.95 2.23 -12.98
N THR A 218 -0.44 2.34 -14.22
CA THR A 218 -1.00 3.20 -15.26
C THR A 218 -2.28 2.65 -15.92
N PHE A 219 -2.56 1.35 -15.79
CA PHE A 219 -3.85 0.74 -16.15
C PHE A 219 -4.90 0.95 -15.07
N LEU A 220 -4.45 0.95 -13.80
CA LEU A 220 -5.34 1.08 -12.66
C LEU A 220 -5.62 2.54 -12.30
N ASN A 221 -4.78 3.49 -12.71
CA ASN A 221 -4.89 4.90 -12.34
C ASN A 221 -4.98 5.80 -13.59
N PRO A 222 -6.19 6.08 -14.11
CA PRO A 222 -6.37 6.87 -15.32
C PRO A 222 -5.76 8.29 -15.29
N HIS A 223 -5.60 8.84 -14.08
CA HIS A 223 -5.06 10.16 -13.78
C HIS A 223 -3.55 10.19 -13.53
N LEU A 224 -2.88 9.03 -13.54
CA LEU A 224 -1.43 8.94 -13.33
C LEU A 224 -0.67 9.23 -14.62
N THR A 225 0.21 10.23 -14.57
CA THR A 225 1.34 10.34 -15.49
C THR A 225 2.57 9.74 -14.83
N LEU A 226 3.22 8.79 -15.50
CA LEU A 226 4.36 8.06 -14.98
C LEU A 226 5.59 8.31 -15.84
N ASN A 227 6.69 8.70 -15.21
CA ASN A 227 8.02 8.76 -15.80
C ASN A 227 8.84 7.59 -15.23
N LEU A 228 9.48 6.81 -16.10
CA LEU A 228 10.37 5.72 -15.71
C LEU A 228 11.75 6.01 -16.26
N ASP A 229 12.76 5.86 -15.42
CA ASP A 229 14.16 5.79 -15.84
C ASP A 229 14.75 4.52 -15.22
N LEU A 230 14.90 3.49 -16.04
CA LEU A 230 15.40 2.19 -15.60
C LEU A 230 16.76 1.96 -16.25
N LEU A 231 17.82 2.23 -15.48
CA LEU A 231 19.22 2.10 -15.91
C LEU A 231 19.55 2.94 -17.17
N GLY A 232 18.96 4.13 -17.28
CA GLY A 232 19.11 5.06 -18.41
C GLY A 232 18.09 4.87 -19.53
N GLU A 233 17.24 3.84 -19.46
CA GLU A 233 16.11 3.69 -20.37
C GLU A 233 14.90 4.48 -19.86
N VAL A 234 14.60 5.57 -20.57
CA VAL A 234 13.54 6.51 -20.17
C VAL A 234 12.24 6.22 -20.91
N PHE A 235 11.15 6.08 -20.17
CA PHE A 235 9.80 5.93 -20.68
C PHE A 235 8.86 6.94 -20.01
N ARG A 236 7.90 7.46 -20.76
CA ARG A 236 6.84 8.30 -20.21
C ARG A 236 5.49 7.77 -20.64
N ILE A 237 4.59 7.60 -19.68
CA ILE A 237 3.24 7.13 -19.89
C ILE A 237 2.31 8.24 -19.38
N GLU A 238 1.61 8.90 -20.30
CA GLU A 238 0.72 10.03 -19.96
C GLU A 238 -0.60 9.56 -19.34
N ALA A 239 -1.13 10.37 -18.42
CA ALA A 239 -2.48 10.22 -17.90
C ALA A 239 -3.51 10.34 -19.04
N THR A 240 -4.50 9.46 -19.04
CA THR A 240 -5.61 9.53 -20.01
C THR A 240 -6.80 10.35 -19.51
N SER A 241 -6.92 10.49 -18.18
CA SER A 241 -8.01 11.19 -17.51
C SER A 241 -7.48 11.85 -16.22
N PRO A 242 -6.83 13.01 -16.31
CA PRO A 242 -6.26 13.73 -15.15
C PRO A 242 -7.28 14.08 -14.06
N HIS A 243 -8.58 14.11 -14.40
CA HIS A 243 -9.68 14.40 -13.47
C HIS A 243 -10.46 13.13 -13.09
N SER A 244 -9.75 12.09 -12.66
CA SER A 244 -10.41 10.84 -12.22
C SER A 244 -11.32 11.07 -11.01
N GLU A 245 -12.59 10.68 -11.15
CA GLU A 245 -13.58 10.72 -10.08
C GLU A 245 -13.63 9.37 -9.37
N LYS A 246 -12.98 9.30 -8.21
CA LYS A 246 -13.07 8.17 -7.28
C LYS A 246 -13.14 8.65 -5.84
N TRP A 247 -13.42 7.71 -4.93
CA TRP A 247 -13.28 7.97 -3.51
C TRP A 247 -11.80 8.28 -3.19
N LYS A 248 -11.59 9.42 -2.52
CA LYS A 248 -10.24 9.89 -2.17
C LYS A 248 -9.94 9.57 -0.71
N PRO A 249 -8.65 9.40 -0.32
CA PRO A 249 -8.28 9.24 1.08
C PRO A 249 -8.79 10.37 1.99
N SER A 250 -8.89 11.60 1.46
CA SER A 250 -9.44 12.76 2.17
C SER A 250 -10.98 12.80 2.25
N SER A 251 -11.69 11.84 1.66
CA SER A 251 -13.15 11.81 1.67
C SER A 251 -13.68 11.32 3.02
N PRO A 252 -14.67 12.02 3.62
CA PRO A 252 -15.33 11.58 4.86
C PRO A 252 -15.83 10.14 4.77
N THR A 253 -15.54 9.31 5.76
CA THR A 253 -15.98 7.91 5.78
C THR A 253 -17.42 7.79 6.30
N PRO A 254 -18.29 6.93 5.72
CA PRO A 254 -19.66 6.72 6.19
C PRO A 254 -19.70 5.81 7.42
N PRO A 255 -20.61 6.06 8.38
CA PRO A 255 -20.76 5.18 9.55
C PRO A 255 -21.16 3.74 9.18
N HIS A 256 -21.85 3.56 8.05
CA HIS A 256 -22.26 2.26 7.53
C HIS A 256 -21.08 1.33 7.19
N TRP A 257 -19.86 1.87 7.02
CA TRP A 257 -18.68 1.06 6.73
C TRP A 257 -18.02 0.49 7.99
N TYR A 258 -18.42 0.96 9.17
CA TYR A 258 -17.84 0.55 10.44
C TYR A 258 -18.67 -0.55 11.09
N GLU A 259 -17.95 -1.46 11.75
CA GLU A 259 -18.48 -2.32 12.81
C GLU A 259 -18.07 -1.73 14.17
N PRO A 260 -18.69 -2.16 15.28
CA PRO A 260 -18.35 -1.65 16.61
C PRO A 260 -16.85 -1.67 16.89
N GLN A 261 -16.14 -2.76 16.56
CA GLN A 261 -14.70 -2.90 16.80
C GLN A 261 -13.86 -1.96 15.92
N HIS A 262 -14.32 -1.65 14.70
CA HIS A 262 -13.68 -0.65 13.85
C HIS A 262 -13.83 0.75 14.48
N LEU A 263 -15.02 1.08 14.97
CA LEU A 263 -15.27 2.37 15.59
C LEU A 263 -14.50 2.52 16.92
N GLU A 264 -14.40 1.47 17.73
CA GLU A 264 -13.59 1.42 18.95
C GLU A 264 -12.13 1.76 18.67
N ARG A 265 -11.53 1.13 17.64
CA ARG A 265 -10.15 1.43 17.22
C ARG A 265 -9.99 2.89 16.83
N LEU A 266 -10.94 3.46 16.09
CA LEU A 266 -10.92 4.86 15.69
C LEU A 266 -11.09 5.81 16.89
N VAL A 267 -11.96 5.47 17.84
CA VAL A 267 -12.13 6.21 19.11
C VAL A 267 -10.81 6.17 19.90
N GLY A 268 -10.21 4.99 20.08
CA GLY A 268 -8.95 4.82 20.80
C GLY A 268 -7.79 5.59 20.17
N ALA A 269 -7.68 5.55 18.84
CA ALA A 269 -6.69 6.32 18.09
C ALA A 269 -6.86 7.83 18.34
N ASN A 270 -8.10 8.32 18.36
CA ASN A 270 -8.38 9.73 18.63
C ASN A 270 -8.13 10.14 20.09
N VAL A 271 -8.52 9.31 21.06
CA VAL A 271 -8.32 9.64 22.48
C VAL A 271 -6.85 9.68 22.87
N THR A 272 -6.01 8.84 22.25
CA THR A 272 -4.57 8.75 22.54
C THR A 272 -3.71 9.72 21.74
N HIS A 273 -4.26 10.38 20.71
CA HIS A 273 -3.52 11.32 19.88
C HIS A 273 -3.24 12.64 20.63
N ASN A 274 -1.96 13.03 20.71
CA ASN A 274 -1.53 14.29 21.32
C ASN A 274 -2.15 15.48 20.58
N GLY A 275 -3.14 16.13 21.20
CA GLY A 275 -3.93 17.23 20.61
C GLY A 275 -5.44 17.00 20.64
N SER A 276 -5.87 15.75 20.84
CA SER A 276 -7.29 15.35 20.83
C SER A 276 -7.87 15.13 22.23
N ALA A 277 -7.12 15.43 23.29
CA ALA A 277 -7.53 15.26 24.69
C ALA A 277 -8.83 16.01 25.07
N HIS A 278 -9.20 17.03 24.27
CA HIS A 278 -10.43 17.82 24.45
C HIS A 278 -11.50 17.56 23.39
N ARG A 279 -11.26 16.62 22.46
CA ARG A 279 -12.19 16.31 21.39
C ARG A 279 -13.51 15.81 21.96
N THR A 280 -14.62 16.38 21.50
CA THR A 280 -15.97 16.00 21.91
C THR A 280 -16.53 14.89 21.01
N VAL A 281 -17.51 14.13 21.52
CA VAL A 281 -18.24 13.16 20.70
C VAL A 281 -18.92 13.85 19.51
N ARG A 282 -19.33 15.11 19.65
CA ARG A 282 -19.93 15.89 18.57
C ARG A 282 -18.96 16.15 17.42
N GLU A 283 -17.75 16.62 17.74
CA GLU A 283 -16.71 16.87 16.74
C GLU A 283 -16.31 15.57 16.05
N PHE A 284 -16.22 14.48 16.82
CA PHE A 284 -16.02 13.12 16.28
C PHE A 284 -17.08 12.72 15.26
N VAL A 285 -18.37 12.83 15.62
CA VAL A 285 -19.49 12.50 14.72
C VAL A 285 -19.52 13.40 13.48
N SER A 286 -19.09 14.66 13.59
CA SER A 286 -19.18 15.63 12.50
C SER A 286 -18.30 15.33 11.28
N GLU A 287 -17.26 14.52 11.45
CA GLU A 287 -16.33 14.12 10.39
C GLU A 287 -16.87 12.98 9.52
N PHE A 288 -17.91 12.29 9.95
CA PHE A 288 -18.49 11.18 9.20
C PHE A 288 -19.39 11.68 8.06
N LYS A 289 -19.36 10.95 6.94
CA LYS A 289 -20.16 11.28 5.76
C LYS A 289 -21.64 11.30 6.10
N GLY A 290 -22.29 12.42 5.78
CA GLY A 290 -23.72 12.62 5.99
C GLY A 290 -24.09 13.11 7.40
N LEU A 291 -23.11 13.37 8.28
CA LEU A 291 -23.30 13.82 9.66
C LEU A 291 -22.68 15.21 9.97
N SER A 292 -22.29 15.97 8.95
CA SER A 292 -21.83 17.36 9.13
C SER A 292 -22.95 18.34 9.56
N SER A 293 -24.22 17.97 9.37
CA SER A 293 -25.37 18.78 9.78
C SER A 293 -25.53 18.81 11.29
N THR A 294 -25.62 20.01 11.87
CA THR A 294 -25.81 20.21 13.31
C THR A 294 -27.11 19.62 13.84
N LEU A 295 -28.16 19.53 13.01
CA LEU A 295 -29.43 18.89 13.38
C LEU A 295 -29.25 17.38 13.55
N LYS A 296 -28.59 16.72 12.60
CA LYS A 296 -28.31 15.29 12.68
C LYS A 296 -27.37 14.95 13.84
N GLN A 297 -26.32 15.74 14.03
CA GLN A 297 -25.43 15.60 15.19
C GLN A 297 -26.20 15.66 16.51
N LYS A 298 -27.11 16.64 16.66
CA LYS A 298 -27.95 16.73 17.86
C LYS A 298 -28.85 15.52 18.05
N ALA A 299 -29.44 15.00 16.96
CA ALA A 299 -30.27 13.79 17.02
C ALA A 299 -29.46 12.58 17.49
N VAL A 300 -28.30 12.31 16.87
CA VAL A 300 -27.38 11.23 17.29
C VAL A 300 -27.03 11.35 18.77
N LEU A 301 -26.56 12.54 19.21
CA LEU A 301 -26.07 12.73 20.58
C LEU A 301 -27.18 12.69 21.63
N ALA A 302 -28.41 13.09 21.28
CA ALA A 302 -29.55 13.02 22.18
C ALA A 302 -29.98 11.56 22.39
N GLU A 303 -29.98 10.75 21.34
CA GLU A 303 -30.35 9.32 21.38
C GLU A 303 -29.43 8.53 22.33
N VAL A 304 -28.13 8.79 22.30
CA VAL A 304 -27.14 8.06 23.13
C VAL A 304 -26.73 8.79 24.41
N GLY A 305 -27.39 9.92 24.73
CA GLY A 305 -27.10 10.70 25.94
C GLY A 305 -25.66 11.20 26.04
N LEU A 306 -25.02 11.54 24.90
CA LEU A 306 -23.64 12.03 24.81
C LEU A 306 -23.55 13.51 24.45
N ALA A 307 -24.63 14.27 24.66
CA ALA A 307 -24.63 15.71 24.43
C ALA A 307 -23.55 16.39 25.31
N ARG A 308 -22.61 17.09 24.65
CA ARG A 308 -21.47 17.78 25.30
C ARG A 308 -20.48 16.84 25.99
N ALA A 309 -20.56 15.54 25.78
CA ALA A 309 -19.62 14.60 26.35
C ALA A 309 -18.26 14.68 25.62
N PRO A 310 -17.13 14.58 26.35
CA PRO A 310 -15.82 14.38 25.73
C PRO A 310 -15.77 12.99 25.09
N LEU A 311 -14.95 12.82 24.05
CA LEU A 311 -14.79 11.51 23.39
C LEU A 311 -14.27 10.44 24.36
N SER A 312 -13.46 10.84 25.34
CA SER A 312 -12.98 9.97 26.42
C SER A 312 -14.08 9.37 27.31
N SER A 313 -15.32 9.87 27.22
CA SER A 313 -16.47 9.27 27.91
C SER A 313 -16.87 7.89 27.36
N LEU A 314 -16.33 7.50 26.19
CA LEU A 314 -16.50 6.17 25.59
C LEU A 314 -15.46 5.15 26.12
N ILE A 315 -14.67 5.52 27.12
CA ILE A 315 -13.65 4.66 27.74
C ILE A 315 -14.14 4.23 29.13
N ALA A 316 -14.14 2.92 29.38
CA ALA A 316 -14.49 2.30 30.64
C ALA A 316 -13.24 1.77 31.36
N GLY A 317 -12.60 2.63 32.15
CA GLY A 317 -11.40 2.27 32.90
C GLY A 317 -10.18 2.06 31.99
N ARG A 318 -9.80 0.79 31.75
CA ARG A 318 -8.70 0.40 30.84
C ARG A 318 -9.20 -0.20 29.52
N ASP A 319 -10.51 -0.17 29.29
CA ASP A 319 -11.15 -0.75 28.12
C ASP A 319 -12.17 0.24 27.50
N PHE A 320 -12.82 -0.15 26.42
CA PHE A 320 -13.89 0.62 25.78
C PHE A 320 -15.26 0.37 26.43
N ASP A 321 -16.12 1.38 26.40
CA ASP A 321 -17.55 1.21 26.67
C ASP A 321 -18.22 0.64 25.40
N HIS A 322 -18.06 -0.69 25.20
CA HIS A 322 -18.47 -1.41 23.98
C HIS A 322 -19.95 -1.16 23.62
N ASP A 323 -20.84 -1.28 24.60
CA ASP A 323 -22.27 -1.11 24.39
C ASP A 323 -22.60 0.32 23.95
N ARG A 324 -21.94 1.31 24.57
CA ARG A 324 -22.16 2.72 24.25
C ARG A 324 -21.60 3.08 22.88
N ILE A 325 -20.47 2.51 22.47
CA ILE A 325 -19.91 2.70 21.13
C ILE A 325 -20.80 2.03 20.07
N ALA A 326 -21.32 0.84 20.34
CA ALA A 326 -22.27 0.17 19.46
C ALA A 326 -23.56 1.00 19.29
N CYS A 327 -24.12 1.53 20.39
CA CYS A 327 -25.29 2.42 20.34
C CYS A 327 -25.00 3.71 19.56
N LEU A 328 -23.82 4.31 19.75
CA LEU A 328 -23.39 5.48 18.99
C LEU A 328 -23.31 5.18 17.49
N LEU A 329 -22.73 4.04 17.11
CA LEU A 329 -22.62 3.63 15.72
C LEU A 329 -24.00 3.44 15.06
N GLU A 330 -24.93 2.77 15.74
CA GLU A 330 -26.28 2.56 15.20
C GLU A 330 -27.05 3.88 15.08
N ALA A 331 -26.96 4.78 16.07
CA ALA A 331 -27.55 6.12 15.98
C ALA A 331 -26.94 6.93 14.81
N MET A 332 -25.63 6.82 14.57
CA MET A 332 -24.96 7.45 13.43
C MET A 332 -25.45 6.88 12.09
N LYS A 333 -25.59 5.55 11.97
CA LYS A 333 -26.13 4.88 10.78
C LYS A 333 -27.56 5.33 10.49
N ALA A 334 -28.44 5.38 11.51
CA ALA A 334 -29.83 5.81 11.37
C ALA A 334 -30.00 7.26 10.85
N GLN A 335 -29.05 8.15 11.16
CA GLN A 335 -29.09 9.55 10.70
C GLN A 335 -28.35 9.79 9.38
N ALA A 336 -27.42 8.92 8.99
CA ALA A 336 -26.71 8.96 7.72
C ALA A 336 -27.46 8.17 6.63
N LYS A 337 -27.05 8.32 5.38
CA LYS A 337 -27.52 7.46 4.28
C LYS A 337 -26.40 6.51 3.89
N PRO A 338 -26.69 5.24 3.55
CA PRO A 338 -25.74 4.35 2.91
C PRO A 338 -25.16 4.99 1.64
N VAL A 339 -23.91 4.64 1.35
CA VAL A 339 -23.22 5.11 0.15
C VAL A 339 -23.47 4.13 -0.99
N ALA A 340 -23.94 4.65 -2.13
CA ALA A 340 -24.13 3.83 -3.32
C ALA A 340 -22.79 3.38 -3.92
N PRO A 341 -22.70 2.19 -4.55
CA PRO A 341 -21.42 1.64 -5.02
C PRO A 341 -20.70 2.52 -6.04
N ARG A 342 -21.44 3.16 -6.95
CA ARG A 342 -20.91 4.17 -7.89
C ARG A 342 -20.06 5.27 -7.26
N ALA A 343 -20.27 5.58 -5.97
CA ALA A 343 -19.51 6.61 -5.29
C ALA A 343 -18.07 6.20 -4.99
N LEU A 344 -17.73 4.91 -5.05
CA LEU A 344 -16.34 4.44 -4.95
C LEU A 344 -15.50 4.91 -6.15
N GLY A 345 -16.12 5.06 -7.31
CA GLY A 345 -15.46 5.35 -8.58
C GLY A 345 -15.14 4.10 -9.39
N THR A 346 -14.69 4.33 -10.62
CA THR A 346 -14.33 3.29 -11.62
C THR A 346 -13.06 3.72 -12.35
N ILE A 347 -12.31 2.76 -12.89
CA ILE A 347 -11.24 3.01 -13.86
C ILE A 347 -11.86 3.42 -15.21
N GLY A 348 -12.86 2.66 -15.66
CA GLY A 348 -13.71 2.98 -16.80
C GLY A 348 -13.24 2.43 -18.15
N ARG A 349 -14.23 2.08 -18.99
CA ARG A 349 -14.05 1.47 -20.31
C ARG A 349 -13.13 2.25 -21.25
N THR A 350 -13.25 3.58 -21.30
CA THR A 350 -12.50 4.43 -22.23
C THR A 350 -10.99 4.36 -21.96
N HIS A 351 -10.60 4.49 -20.69
CA HIS A 351 -9.20 4.38 -20.27
C HIS A 351 -8.63 2.99 -20.61
N LEU A 352 -9.34 1.94 -20.16
CA LEU A 352 -8.90 0.57 -20.35
C LEU A 352 -8.81 0.19 -21.83
N SER A 353 -9.75 0.64 -22.66
CA SER A 353 -9.70 0.41 -24.10
C SER A 353 -8.46 1.04 -24.74
N ALA A 354 -8.08 2.26 -24.31
CA ALA A 354 -6.87 2.93 -24.80
C ALA A 354 -5.61 2.16 -24.38
N ARG A 355 -5.49 1.84 -23.09
CA ARG A 355 -4.35 1.07 -22.54
C ARG A 355 -4.22 -0.32 -23.13
N PHE A 356 -5.32 -1.03 -23.34
CA PHE A 356 -5.30 -2.33 -24.01
C PHE A 356 -4.90 -2.20 -25.49
N THR A 357 -5.26 -1.11 -26.16
CA THR A 357 -4.79 -0.85 -27.53
C THR A 357 -3.26 -0.69 -27.58
N GLU A 358 -2.67 -0.04 -26.58
CA GLU A 358 -1.20 0.09 -26.43
C GLU A 358 -0.51 -1.27 -26.21
N LEU A 359 -1.21 -2.29 -25.67
CA LEU A 359 -0.70 -3.67 -25.56
C LEU A 359 -0.67 -4.45 -26.88
N GLY A 360 -1.16 -3.88 -27.99
CA GLY A 360 -1.23 -4.58 -29.28
C GLY A 360 -2.32 -5.65 -29.30
N ILE A 361 -3.53 -5.31 -28.86
CA ILE A 361 -4.68 -6.21 -28.93
C ILE A 361 -5.22 -6.36 -30.36
N ARG A 362 -5.80 -7.52 -30.66
CA ARG A 362 -6.51 -7.77 -31.90
C ARG A 362 -7.69 -6.82 -32.01
N LYS A 363 -7.78 -6.11 -33.14
CA LYS A 363 -8.88 -5.18 -33.43
C LYS A 363 -10.25 -5.83 -33.17
N GLY A 364 -11.06 -5.15 -32.36
CA GLY A 364 -12.42 -5.59 -32.02
C GLY A 364 -12.52 -6.70 -30.97
N SER A 365 -11.42 -7.12 -30.35
CA SER A 365 -11.43 -8.14 -29.29
C SER A 365 -11.60 -7.59 -27.86
N PHE A 366 -11.58 -6.26 -27.69
CA PHE A 366 -11.68 -5.63 -26.38
C PHE A 366 -13.12 -5.70 -25.84
N GLU A 367 -13.26 -6.36 -24.70
CA GLU A 367 -14.48 -6.44 -23.92
C GLU A 367 -14.25 -5.87 -22.52
N TYR A 368 -15.28 -5.23 -21.98
CA TYR A 368 -15.26 -4.62 -20.65
C TYR A 368 -16.59 -4.88 -19.96
N ASN A 369 -16.54 -5.30 -18.71
CA ASN A 369 -17.69 -5.41 -17.86
C ASN A 369 -17.42 -4.76 -16.50
N GLU A 370 -18.46 -4.15 -15.95
CA GLU A 370 -18.44 -3.49 -14.66
C GLU A 370 -19.63 -3.97 -13.85
N VAL A 371 -19.37 -4.45 -12.64
CA VAL A 371 -20.39 -4.87 -11.70
C VAL A 371 -20.32 -3.99 -10.47
N GLN A 372 -21.42 -3.31 -10.20
CA GLN A 372 -21.61 -2.50 -9.00
C GLN A 372 -22.64 -3.18 -8.11
N GLY A 373 -22.34 -3.31 -6.82
CA GLY A 373 -23.21 -4.01 -5.90
C GLY A 373 -22.88 -3.74 -4.45
N PHE A 374 -23.55 -4.50 -3.58
CA PHE A 374 -23.24 -4.56 -2.16
C PHE A 374 -22.81 -5.97 -1.82
N ASP A 375 -21.86 -6.11 -0.90
CA ASP A 375 -21.51 -7.40 -0.30
C ASP A 375 -22.56 -7.83 0.74
N ASP A 376 -22.36 -9.00 1.34
CA ASP A 376 -23.25 -9.56 2.36
C ASP A 376 -23.34 -8.69 3.64
N ASP A 377 -22.32 -7.86 3.90
CA ASP A 377 -22.27 -6.91 5.01
C ASP A 377 -22.91 -5.56 4.65
N GLY A 378 -23.45 -5.42 3.43
CA GLY A 378 -24.07 -4.18 2.93
C GLY A 378 -23.06 -3.09 2.56
N LEU A 379 -21.79 -3.43 2.37
CA LEU A 379 -20.74 -2.53 1.92
C LEU A 379 -20.75 -2.39 0.39
N PRO A 380 -20.54 -1.18 -0.13
CA PRO A 380 -20.44 -0.99 -1.57
C PRO A 380 -19.21 -1.69 -2.15
N GLN A 381 -19.36 -2.29 -3.32
CA GLN A 381 -18.29 -2.86 -4.10
C GLN A 381 -18.42 -2.48 -5.58
N VAL A 382 -17.28 -2.25 -6.23
CA VAL A 382 -17.19 -2.14 -7.69
C VAL A 382 -16.15 -3.16 -8.17
N THR A 383 -16.52 -3.99 -9.14
CA THR A 383 -15.61 -4.91 -9.83
C THR A 383 -15.56 -4.56 -11.31
N GLU A 384 -14.37 -4.35 -11.84
CA GLU A 384 -14.14 -4.07 -13.26
C GLU A 384 -13.29 -5.19 -13.87
N VAL A 385 -13.74 -5.73 -14.99
CA VAL A 385 -13.03 -6.76 -15.74
C VAL A 385 -12.89 -6.31 -17.20
N ALA A 386 -11.67 -6.26 -17.70
CA ALA A 386 -11.39 -6.00 -19.12
C ALA A 386 -10.62 -7.16 -19.72
N PHE A 387 -10.98 -7.55 -20.95
CA PHE A 387 -10.41 -8.69 -21.65
C PHE A 387 -10.13 -8.33 -23.10
N ALA A 388 -9.04 -8.85 -23.65
CA ALA A 388 -8.79 -8.82 -25.09
C ALA A 388 -7.86 -9.96 -25.53
N ALA A 389 -7.89 -10.30 -26.82
CA ALA A 389 -6.87 -11.14 -27.43
C ALA A 389 -5.69 -10.28 -27.89
N LEU A 390 -4.46 -10.75 -27.70
CA LEU A 390 -3.25 -10.10 -28.22
C LEU A 390 -3.06 -10.44 -29.70
N GLU A 391 -2.52 -9.51 -30.49
CA GLU A 391 -2.15 -9.75 -31.90
C GLU A 391 -0.97 -10.72 -31.99
N ASP A 392 0.05 -10.51 -31.16
CA ASP A 392 1.20 -11.41 -31.05
C ASP A 392 0.77 -12.77 -30.47
N GLN A 393 0.77 -13.79 -31.32
CA GLN A 393 0.39 -15.16 -30.92
C GLN A 393 1.50 -15.89 -30.15
N SER A 394 2.71 -15.33 -30.10
CA SER A 394 3.80 -15.84 -29.27
C SER A 394 3.77 -15.30 -27.84
N ALA A 395 2.98 -14.24 -27.59
CA ALA A 395 2.83 -13.64 -26.27
C ALA A 395 2.14 -14.60 -25.29
N GLY A 396 2.62 -14.59 -24.05
CA GLY A 396 1.91 -15.20 -22.92
C GLY A 396 0.73 -14.34 -22.46
N ARG A 397 0.00 -14.86 -21.47
CA ARG A 397 -1.11 -14.14 -20.85
C ARG A 397 -0.60 -12.94 -20.07
N ARG A 398 -1.13 -11.75 -20.38
CA ARG A 398 -0.97 -10.55 -19.55
C ARG A 398 -2.10 -10.47 -18.53
N LEU A 399 -1.77 -10.66 -17.26
CA LEU A 399 -2.71 -10.49 -16.16
C LEU A 399 -2.37 -9.20 -15.41
N ILE A 400 -3.36 -8.33 -15.24
CA ILE A 400 -3.27 -7.07 -14.49
C ILE A 400 -4.30 -7.16 -13.38
N THR A 401 -3.85 -7.07 -12.13
CA THR A 401 -4.75 -7.18 -10.98
C THR A 401 -4.55 -6.01 -10.05
N GLY A 402 -5.67 -5.45 -9.58
CA GLY A 402 -5.65 -4.32 -8.67
C GLY A 402 -6.75 -4.38 -7.64
N VAL A 403 -6.45 -3.85 -6.46
CA VAL A 403 -7.44 -3.65 -5.40
C VAL A 403 -7.32 -2.21 -4.92
N ASN A 404 -8.44 -1.49 -4.87
CA ASN A 404 -8.49 -0.08 -4.53
C ASN A 404 -7.43 0.75 -5.29
N TRP A 405 -7.36 0.58 -6.62
CA TRP A 405 -6.39 1.28 -7.50
C TRP A 405 -4.90 1.02 -7.20
N SER A 406 -4.57 0.07 -6.32
CA SER A 406 -3.20 -0.40 -6.06
C SER A 406 -2.89 -1.62 -6.92
N ALA A 407 -1.79 -1.58 -7.67
CA ALA A 407 -1.35 -2.69 -8.49
C ALA A 407 -0.77 -3.84 -7.66
N ALA A 408 -1.04 -5.07 -8.08
CA ALA A 408 -0.49 -6.27 -7.46
C ALA A 408 0.29 -7.09 -8.51
N TRP A 409 1.58 -7.32 -8.27
CA TRP A 409 2.40 -8.20 -9.11
C TRP A 409 2.16 -9.69 -8.80
N VAL A 410 1.63 -9.98 -7.60
CA VAL A 410 1.11 -11.30 -7.25
C VAL A 410 -0.41 -11.24 -7.31
N ASN A 411 -1.01 -12.11 -8.12
CA ASN A 411 -2.48 -12.21 -8.25
C ASN A 411 -3.12 -12.35 -6.85
N PRO A 412 -3.91 -11.36 -6.39
CA PRO A 412 -4.53 -11.39 -5.08
C PRO A 412 -5.81 -12.24 -5.05
N PHE A 413 -6.39 -12.57 -6.20
CA PHE A 413 -7.66 -13.29 -6.31
C PHE A 413 -7.47 -14.81 -6.24
N ARG A 414 -6.93 -15.28 -5.12
CA ARG A 414 -6.60 -16.71 -4.90
C ARG A 414 -7.74 -17.49 -4.24
N VAL A 415 -8.64 -16.79 -3.56
CA VAL A 415 -9.80 -17.35 -2.87
C VAL A 415 -11.01 -16.50 -3.26
N LEU A 416 -11.82 -17.01 -4.18
CA LEU A 416 -13.07 -16.37 -4.63
C LEU A 416 -14.28 -17.23 -4.24
N GLY A 417 -15.25 -16.59 -3.59
CA GLY A 417 -16.51 -17.18 -3.17
C GLY A 417 -16.36 -18.21 -2.04
N ASP A 418 -17.49 -18.70 -1.53
CA ASP A 418 -17.57 -19.59 -0.37
C ASP A 418 -16.75 -20.88 -0.48
N TYR A 419 -16.59 -21.40 -1.69
CA TYR A 419 -15.85 -22.65 -1.96
C TYR A 419 -14.37 -22.43 -2.31
N GLY A 420 -13.91 -21.18 -2.34
CA GLY A 420 -12.49 -20.81 -2.39
C GLY A 420 -11.75 -21.12 -3.70
N THR A 421 -12.37 -20.83 -4.86
CA THR A 421 -11.72 -21.08 -6.16
C THR A 421 -10.80 -19.92 -6.54
N SER A 422 -9.60 -20.19 -7.03
CA SER A 422 -8.69 -19.13 -7.49
C SER A 422 -9.05 -18.61 -8.88
N LEU A 423 -8.75 -17.34 -9.17
CA LEU A 423 -8.89 -16.77 -10.52
C LEU A 423 -8.08 -17.57 -11.55
N ASP A 424 -6.88 -18.04 -11.19
CA ASP A 424 -6.06 -18.88 -12.07
C ASP A 424 -6.75 -20.21 -12.42
N THR A 425 -7.46 -20.82 -11.46
CA THR A 425 -8.28 -22.02 -11.67
C THR A 425 -9.42 -21.71 -12.63
N LEU A 426 -10.19 -20.65 -12.36
CA LEU A 426 -11.30 -20.23 -13.23
C LEU A 426 -10.84 -19.98 -14.66
N LEU A 427 -9.71 -19.29 -14.85
CA LEU A 427 -9.16 -19.03 -16.17
C LEU A 427 -8.73 -20.32 -16.87
N THR A 428 -8.12 -21.24 -16.14
CA THR A 428 -7.71 -22.55 -16.70
C THR A 428 -8.93 -23.36 -17.15
N GLU A 429 -9.99 -23.43 -16.35
CA GLU A 429 -11.25 -24.11 -16.70
C GLU A 429 -11.91 -23.51 -17.96
N ARG A 430 -11.74 -22.20 -18.15
CA ARG A 430 -12.20 -21.47 -19.34
C ARG A 430 -11.20 -21.52 -20.51
N ARG A 431 -10.12 -22.30 -20.40
CA ARG A 431 -9.03 -22.47 -21.39
C ARG A 431 -8.18 -21.22 -21.66
N PHE A 432 -8.14 -20.30 -20.70
CA PHE A 432 -7.32 -19.08 -20.66
C PHE A 432 -6.04 -19.28 -19.83
N GLU A 433 -5.31 -20.34 -20.17
CA GLU A 433 -4.05 -20.74 -19.53
C GLU A 433 -2.94 -19.69 -19.73
N ARG A 434 -1.84 -19.81 -18.97
CA ARG A 434 -0.75 -18.82 -18.93
C ARG A 434 -0.06 -18.55 -20.28
N HIS A 435 -0.07 -19.51 -21.21
CA HIS A 435 0.56 -19.37 -22.52
C HIS A 435 -0.38 -18.81 -23.59
N ARG A 436 -1.62 -18.45 -23.23
CA ARG A 436 -2.58 -17.89 -24.20
C ARG A 436 -2.30 -16.41 -24.44
N PRO A 437 -2.31 -15.95 -25.71
CA PRO A 437 -2.05 -14.55 -26.07
C PRO A 437 -3.29 -13.71 -25.78
N ILE A 438 -3.54 -13.44 -24.50
CA ILE A 438 -4.68 -12.65 -24.01
C ILE A 438 -4.21 -11.64 -22.97
N ALA A 439 -4.92 -10.53 -22.88
CA ALA A 439 -4.81 -9.59 -21.77
C ALA A 439 -6.09 -9.64 -20.93
N LEU A 440 -5.93 -9.68 -19.61
CA LEU A 440 -7.01 -9.63 -18.63
C LEU A 440 -6.67 -8.65 -17.53
N LEU A 441 -7.58 -7.73 -17.25
CA LEU A 441 -7.54 -6.88 -16.07
C LEU A 441 -8.69 -7.26 -15.14
N VAL A 442 -8.39 -7.38 -13.84
CA VAL A 442 -9.40 -7.52 -12.78
C VAL A 442 -9.10 -6.50 -11.69
N HIS A 443 -10.04 -5.58 -11.48
CA HIS A 443 -9.97 -4.56 -10.44
C HIS A 443 -11.15 -4.70 -9.48
N VAL A 444 -10.89 -4.59 -8.18
CA VAL A 444 -11.92 -4.53 -7.13
C VAL A 444 -11.73 -3.30 -6.27
N ALA A 445 -12.75 -2.46 -6.16
CA ALA A 445 -12.84 -1.38 -5.18
C ALA A 445 -13.78 -1.77 -4.03
N HIS A 446 -13.28 -1.71 -2.80
CA HIS A 446 -14.03 -2.08 -1.60
C HIS A 446 -13.51 -1.31 -0.37
N PRO A 447 -14.38 -0.76 0.50
CA PRO A 447 -13.95 0.02 1.65
C PRO A 447 -13.31 -0.83 2.76
N ARG A 448 -13.55 -2.14 2.75
CA ARG A 448 -13.05 -3.07 3.78
C ARG A 448 -12.51 -4.34 3.16
N VAL A 449 -11.37 -4.25 2.48
CA VAL A 449 -10.73 -5.44 1.90
C VAL A 449 -10.10 -6.26 3.01
N GLN A 450 -10.40 -7.56 3.05
CA GLN A 450 -9.73 -8.51 3.94
C GLN A 450 -8.63 -9.24 3.17
N TYR A 451 -7.45 -9.30 3.77
CA TYR A 451 -6.31 -10.05 3.24
C TYR A 451 -5.91 -11.14 4.23
N SER A 452 -5.45 -12.29 3.74
CA SER A 452 -4.94 -13.36 4.62
C SER A 452 -3.50 -13.10 5.10
N ASP A 453 -2.80 -12.15 4.49
CA ASP A 453 -1.40 -11.84 4.76
C ASP A 453 -1.12 -10.33 4.69
N ARG A 454 0.00 -9.90 5.26
CA ARG A 454 0.39 -8.47 5.29
C ARG A 454 0.86 -7.93 3.95
N GLY A 455 1.38 -8.79 3.07
CA GLY A 455 1.77 -8.43 1.70
C GLY A 455 0.61 -8.22 0.75
N LYS A 456 -0.63 -8.35 1.24
CA LYS A 456 -1.87 -8.20 0.45
C LYS A 456 -1.90 -9.16 -0.74
N SER A 457 -1.21 -10.31 -0.62
CA SER A 457 -1.02 -11.27 -1.72
C SER A 457 -2.23 -12.17 -1.97
N THR A 458 -3.19 -12.18 -1.04
CA THR A 458 -4.45 -12.91 -1.14
C THR A 458 -5.59 -12.09 -0.53
N VAL A 459 -6.56 -11.71 -1.36
CA VAL A 459 -7.86 -11.16 -0.94
C VAL A 459 -8.77 -12.31 -0.52
N LEU A 460 -9.42 -12.13 0.62
CA LEU A 460 -10.52 -12.98 1.06
C LEU A 460 -11.82 -12.40 0.51
N ALA A 461 -12.12 -12.74 -0.74
CA ALA A 461 -13.37 -12.35 -1.39
C ALA A 461 -14.45 -13.35 -1.00
N ARG A 462 -15.34 -12.92 -0.10
CA ARG A 462 -16.56 -13.67 0.24
C ARG A 462 -17.59 -13.44 -0.87
#